data_AF-A0A7S3AJW8-F1
#
_entry.id   AF-A0A7S3AJW8-F1
#
_cell.length_a   1.000
_cell.length_b   1.000
_cell.length_c   1.000
_cell.angle_alpha   90.00
_cell.angle_beta   90.00
_cell.angle_gamma   90.00
#
_symmetry.space_group_name_H-M   'P 1'
#
loop_
_entity.id
_entity.type
_entity.pdbx_description
1 polymer ?
#
loop_
_entity_poly.entity_id
_entity_poly.type
_entity_poly.pdbx_seq_one_letter_code
_entity_poly.pdbx_strand_id
1 'polypeptide(L)'
;MSKKETLGAQHESTLKSMNNLAVFLAEQKKFKEAAPMMEEALASYKEAVGIQASDTLYLVRNYSQVLFALGERPKALQLVQETLFVIERDQGKEDRDTIGLASTYAHLLKAAQGTPAGDGHSSADEITAKYKLG
;
A
#
# COMPACT_ATOMS: atom_id res chain seq x y z
N MET A 1 -15.81 26.44 -20.08
CA MET A 1 -15.18 25.10 -20.09
C MET A 1 -13.74 25.27 -19.67
N SER A 2 -13.47 24.84 -18.44
CA SER A 2 -12.33 25.27 -17.65
C SER A 2 -11.16 24.33 -17.89
N LYS A 3 -9.97 24.89 -18.11
CA LYS A 3 -8.67 24.22 -18.31
C LYS A 3 -8.26 23.21 -17.21
N LYS A 4 -9.12 22.99 -16.21
CA LYS A 4 -8.98 22.00 -15.12
C LYS A 4 -9.34 20.56 -15.55
N GLU A 5 -10.27 20.36 -16.46
CA GLU A 5 -10.75 19.00 -16.78
C GLU A 5 -9.76 18.21 -17.66
N THR A 6 -9.02 18.89 -18.53
CA THR A 6 -8.04 18.23 -19.41
C THR A 6 -6.75 17.84 -18.67
N LEU A 7 -6.39 18.58 -17.61
CA LEU A 7 -5.19 18.30 -16.81
C LEU A 7 -5.39 17.08 -15.89
N GLY A 8 -6.60 16.87 -15.34
CA GLY A 8 -6.89 15.72 -14.47
C GLY A 8 -6.72 14.37 -15.17
N ALA A 9 -7.28 14.21 -16.37
CA ALA A 9 -7.19 12.94 -17.13
C ALA A 9 -5.77 12.66 -17.65
N GLN A 10 -5.03 13.70 -18.07
CA GLN A 10 -3.61 13.54 -18.44
C GLN A 10 -2.73 13.21 -17.23
N HIS A 11 -3.04 13.80 -16.07
CA HIS A 11 -2.36 13.48 -14.84
C HIS A 11 -2.67 12.04 -14.40
N GLU A 12 -3.93 11.60 -14.39
CA GLU A 12 -4.29 10.22 -14.05
C GLU A 12 -3.66 9.17 -14.98
N SER A 13 -3.67 9.39 -16.30
CA SER A 13 -3.05 8.45 -17.26
C SER A 13 -1.53 8.42 -17.13
N THR A 14 -0.90 9.56 -16.81
CA THR A 14 0.54 9.64 -16.50
C THR A 14 0.86 8.91 -15.21
N LEU A 15 0.07 9.14 -14.15
CA LEU A 15 0.23 8.48 -12.86
C LEU A 15 0.04 6.96 -12.97
N LYS A 16 -0.93 6.50 -13.77
CA LYS A 16 -1.11 5.06 -14.05
C LYS A 16 0.11 4.47 -14.73
N SER A 17 0.67 5.20 -15.69
CA SER A 17 1.89 4.78 -16.40
C SER A 17 3.10 4.73 -15.46
N MET A 18 3.27 5.72 -14.59
CA MET A 18 4.33 5.74 -13.57
C MET A 18 4.20 4.57 -12.58
N ASN A 19 2.98 4.32 -12.08
CA ASN A 19 2.71 3.18 -11.20
C ASN A 19 3.02 1.85 -11.89
N ASN A 20 2.56 1.66 -13.13
CA ASN A 20 2.83 0.44 -13.89
C ASN A 20 4.33 0.22 -14.12
N LEU A 21 5.07 1.28 -14.45
CA LEU A 21 6.52 1.20 -14.60
C LEU A 21 7.22 0.85 -13.28
N ALA A 22 6.80 1.46 -12.17
CA ALA A 22 7.37 1.16 -10.86
C ALA A 22 7.08 -0.29 -10.42
N VAL A 23 5.87 -0.80 -10.67
CA VAL A 23 5.52 -2.20 -10.44
C VAL A 23 6.38 -3.13 -11.30
N PHE A 24 6.53 -2.84 -12.59
CA PHE A 24 7.39 -3.61 -13.49
C PHE A 24 8.86 -3.64 -13.03
N LEU A 25 9.39 -2.51 -12.52
CA LEU A 25 10.73 -2.48 -11.93
C LEU A 25 10.82 -3.34 -10.66
N ALA A 26 9.80 -3.30 -9.80
CA ALA A 26 9.73 -4.14 -8.60
C ALA A 26 9.68 -5.63 -8.93
N GLU A 27 8.94 -6.04 -9.97
CA GLU A 27 8.91 -7.42 -10.47
C GLU A 27 10.29 -7.89 -10.96
N GLN A 28 11.08 -6.97 -11.54
CA GLN A 28 12.48 -7.22 -11.90
C GLN A 28 13.45 -7.11 -10.72
N LYS A 29 12.95 -7.02 -9.47
CA LYS A 29 13.73 -6.84 -8.23
C LYS A 29 14.57 -5.56 -8.21
N LYS A 30 14.26 -4.58 -9.07
CA LYS A 30 14.91 -3.26 -9.11
C LYS A 30 14.28 -2.31 -8.10
N PHE A 31 14.24 -2.74 -6.84
CA PHE A 31 13.51 -2.04 -5.78
C PHE A 31 14.01 -0.62 -5.53
N LYS A 32 15.33 -0.39 -5.67
CA LYS A 32 15.95 0.95 -5.49
C LYS A 32 15.52 1.95 -6.57
N GLU A 33 15.20 1.47 -7.76
CA GLU A 33 14.68 2.30 -8.87
C GLU A 33 13.17 2.50 -8.71
N ALA A 34 12.44 1.46 -8.29
CA ALA A 34 10.99 1.51 -8.11
C ALA A 34 10.54 2.41 -6.95
N ALA A 35 11.23 2.37 -5.80
CA ALA A 35 10.82 3.06 -4.58
C ALA A 35 10.58 4.58 -4.73
N PRO A 36 11.51 5.38 -5.30
CA PRO A 36 11.28 6.82 -5.47
C PRO A 36 10.12 7.11 -6.41
N MET A 37 9.94 6.30 -7.47
CA MET A 37 8.81 6.45 -8.40
C MET A 37 7.47 6.19 -7.72
N MET A 38 7.40 5.17 -6.85
CA MET A 38 6.19 4.86 -6.09
C MET A 38 5.89 5.93 -5.02
N GLU A 39 6.91 6.52 -4.41
CA GLU A 39 6.76 7.62 -3.44
C GLU A 39 6.16 8.86 -4.10
N GLU A 40 6.70 9.28 -5.25
CA GLU A 40 6.20 10.41 -6.03
C GLU A 40 4.77 10.14 -6.54
N ALA A 41 4.54 8.95 -7.11
CA ALA A 41 3.21 8.56 -7.56
C ALA A 41 2.19 8.59 -6.41
N LEU A 42 2.57 8.14 -5.20
CA LEU A 42 1.67 8.09 -4.05
C LEU A 42 1.26 9.47 -3.58
N ALA A 43 2.19 10.44 -3.56
CA ALA A 43 1.87 11.82 -3.25
C ALA A 43 0.85 12.40 -4.25
N SER A 44 1.12 12.21 -5.55
CA SER A 44 0.27 12.70 -6.62
C SER A 44 -1.12 12.06 -6.66
N TYR A 45 -1.23 10.75 -6.42
CA TYR A 45 -2.52 10.06 -6.32
C TYR A 45 -3.33 10.50 -5.10
N LYS A 46 -2.68 10.67 -3.95
CA LYS A 46 -3.33 11.19 -2.73
C LYS A 46 -3.94 12.57 -2.96
N GLU A 47 -3.24 13.46 -3.68
CA GLU A 47 -3.76 14.80 -4.01
C GLU A 47 -4.89 14.75 -5.04
N ALA A 48 -4.74 13.95 -6.09
CA ALA A 48 -5.68 13.95 -7.21
C ALA A 48 -7.01 13.26 -6.89
N VAL A 49 -6.97 12.09 -6.23
CA VAL A 49 -8.13 11.22 -6.03
C VAL A 49 -8.31 10.74 -4.59
N GLY A 50 -7.37 11.05 -3.69
CA GLY A 50 -7.44 10.68 -2.28
C GLY A 50 -6.83 9.32 -1.94
N ILE A 51 -6.58 9.11 -0.64
CA ILE A 51 -5.92 7.89 -0.12
C ILE A 51 -6.81 6.64 -0.18
N GLN A 52 -8.13 6.82 -0.14
CA GLN A 52 -9.13 5.77 -0.10
C GLN A 52 -9.58 5.25 -1.48
N ALA A 53 -9.05 5.85 -2.56
CA ALA A 53 -9.28 5.35 -3.91
C ALA A 53 -8.52 4.03 -4.14
N SER A 54 -9.16 3.06 -4.79
CA SER A 54 -8.60 1.72 -5.00
C SER A 54 -7.24 1.74 -5.73
N ASP A 55 -7.03 2.67 -6.67
CA ASP A 55 -5.75 2.88 -7.36
C ASP A 55 -4.63 3.30 -6.38
N THR A 56 -4.94 4.24 -5.46
CA THR A 56 -3.99 4.67 -4.42
C THR A 56 -3.68 3.54 -3.45
N LEU A 57 -4.67 2.73 -3.07
CA LEU A 57 -4.49 1.58 -2.18
C LEU A 57 -3.66 0.46 -2.83
N TYR A 58 -3.83 0.24 -4.14
CA TYR A 58 -2.98 -0.68 -4.89
C TYR A 58 -1.52 -0.22 -4.88
N LEU A 59 -1.26 1.06 -5.09
CA LEU A 59 0.08 1.64 -5.00
C LEU A 59 0.66 1.53 -3.58
N VAL A 60 -0.12 1.78 -2.53
CA VAL A 60 0.31 1.59 -1.13
C VAL A 60 0.77 0.15 -0.89
N ARG A 61 0.00 -0.84 -1.34
CA ARG A 61 0.36 -2.27 -1.20
C ARG A 61 1.69 -2.58 -1.86
N ASN A 62 1.87 -2.20 -3.13
CA ASN A 62 3.12 -2.44 -3.84
C ASN A 62 4.30 -1.71 -3.22
N TYR A 63 4.12 -0.43 -2.87
CA TYR A 63 5.19 0.36 -2.29
C TYR A 63 5.65 -0.19 -0.94
N SER A 64 4.71 -0.64 -0.10
CA SER A 64 5.06 -1.29 1.17
C SER A 64 5.89 -2.56 0.97
N GLN A 65 5.59 -3.37 -0.04
CA GLN A 65 6.38 -4.56 -0.37
C GLN A 65 7.79 -4.19 -0.87
N VAL A 66 7.90 -3.15 -1.71
CA VAL A 66 9.18 -2.63 -2.20
C VAL A 66 10.04 -2.11 -1.03
N LEU A 67 9.46 -1.32 -0.13
CA LEU A 67 10.12 -0.84 1.08
C LEU A 67 10.59 -2.00 1.94
N PHE A 68 9.74 -3.01 2.14
CA PHE A 68 10.10 -4.19 2.90
C PHE A 68 11.28 -4.95 2.28
N ALA A 69 11.28 -5.11 0.94
CA ALA A 69 12.36 -5.76 0.20
C ALA A 69 13.69 -4.97 0.24
N LEU A 70 13.62 -3.64 0.41
CA LEU A 70 14.78 -2.78 0.65
C LEU A 70 15.30 -2.84 2.09
N GLY A 71 14.60 -3.53 3.00
CA GLY A 71 14.93 -3.57 4.42
C GLY A 71 14.33 -2.41 5.24
N GLU A 72 13.58 -1.51 4.60
CA GLU A 72 12.88 -0.37 5.22
C GLU A 72 11.57 -0.84 5.91
N ARG A 73 11.67 -1.89 6.72
CA ARG A 73 10.51 -2.56 7.36
C ARG A 73 9.65 -1.60 8.19
N PRO A 74 10.22 -0.69 9.02
CA PRO A 74 9.41 0.26 9.77
C PRO A 74 8.58 1.17 8.85
N LYS A 75 9.17 1.70 7.77
CA LYS A 75 8.46 2.56 6.79
C LYS A 75 7.35 1.78 6.07
N ALA A 76 7.61 0.53 5.70
CA ALA A 76 6.60 -0.35 5.08
C ALA A 76 5.39 -0.59 5.99
N LEU A 77 5.64 -0.96 7.26
CA LEU A 77 4.58 -1.23 8.23
C LEU A 77 3.78 0.04 8.56
N GLN A 78 4.47 1.15 8.81
CA GLN A 78 3.82 2.43 9.10
C GLN A 78 2.92 2.89 7.95
N LEU A 79 3.40 2.81 6.71
CA LEU A 79 2.62 3.19 5.53
C LEU A 79 1.29 2.44 5.43
N VAL A 80 1.33 1.12 5.62
CA VAL A 80 0.12 0.27 5.56
C VAL A 80 -0.78 0.52 6.76
N GLN A 81 -0.21 0.65 7.97
CA GLN A 81 -0.96 0.89 9.20
C GLN A 81 -1.73 2.21 9.16
N GLU A 82 -1.08 3.31 8.78
CA GLU A 82 -1.72 4.63 8.68
C GLU A 82 -2.83 4.63 7.63
N THR A 83 -2.57 4.01 6.48
CA THR A 83 -3.56 3.89 5.41
C THR A 83 -4.76 3.04 5.86
N LEU A 84 -4.51 1.92 6.54
CA LEU A 84 -5.54 1.02 7.05
C LEU A 84 -6.43 1.71 8.08
N PHE A 85 -5.85 2.51 8.98
CA PHE A 85 -6.62 3.28 9.95
C PHE A 85 -7.62 4.23 9.28
N VAL A 86 -7.18 4.94 8.23
CA VAL A 86 -8.05 5.89 7.50
C VAL A 86 -9.17 5.15 6.78
N ILE A 87 -8.86 4.12 6.00
CA ILE A 87 -9.89 3.43 5.20
C ILE A 87 -10.84 2.61 6.08
N GLU A 88 -10.38 2.04 7.19
CA GLU A 88 -11.28 1.34 8.12
C GLU A 88 -12.28 2.31 8.75
N ARG A 89 -11.84 3.53 9.11
CA ARG A 89 -12.72 4.56 9.65
C ARG A 89 -13.79 4.97 8.62
N ASP A 90 -13.40 5.13 7.36
CA ASP A 90 -14.22 5.75 6.32
C ASP A 90 -15.12 4.73 5.58
N GLN A 91 -14.63 3.51 5.36
CA GLN A 91 -15.28 2.45 4.57
C GLN A 91 -15.73 1.26 5.43
N GLY A 92 -15.18 1.11 6.64
CA GLY A 92 -15.49 0.03 7.56
C GLY A 92 -14.58 -1.20 7.40
N LYS A 93 -14.44 -1.96 8.49
CA LYS A 93 -13.55 -3.14 8.54
C LYS A 93 -13.91 -4.31 7.61
N GLU A 94 -15.16 -4.36 7.14
CA GLU A 94 -15.66 -5.43 6.26
C GLU A 94 -15.59 -5.05 4.77
N ASP A 95 -15.16 -3.82 4.47
CA ASP A 95 -14.94 -3.38 3.11
C ASP A 95 -13.82 -4.19 2.43
N ARG A 96 -13.97 -4.43 1.13
CA ARG A 96 -13.05 -5.27 0.34
C ARG A 96 -11.64 -4.67 0.28
N ASP A 97 -11.52 -3.37 0.10
CA ASP A 97 -10.23 -2.70 0.01
C ASP A 97 -9.55 -2.64 1.38
N THR A 98 -10.35 -2.44 2.44
CA THR A 98 -9.89 -2.53 3.83
C THR A 98 -9.34 -3.92 4.17
N ILE A 99 -10.07 -4.99 3.84
CA ILE A 99 -9.62 -6.38 4.01
C ILE A 99 -8.33 -6.65 3.23
N GLY A 100 -8.25 -6.19 1.97
CA GLY A 100 -7.07 -6.39 1.13
C GLY A 100 -5.82 -5.71 1.71
N LEU A 101 -5.97 -4.51 2.27
CA LEU A 101 -4.87 -3.81 2.92
C LEU A 101 -4.49 -4.45 4.26
N ALA A 102 -5.48 -4.89 5.06
CA ALA A 102 -5.25 -5.63 6.30
C ALA A 102 -4.49 -6.94 6.06
N SER A 103 -4.81 -7.67 4.98
CA SER A 103 -4.07 -8.86 4.56
C SER A 103 -2.60 -8.54 4.23
N THR A 104 -2.37 -7.43 3.52
CA THR A 104 -1.01 -6.96 3.25
C THR A 104 -0.27 -6.66 4.56
N TYR A 105 -0.94 -6.00 5.51
CA TYR A 105 -0.34 -5.66 6.80
C TYR A 105 0.05 -6.90 7.61
N ALA A 106 -0.86 -7.88 7.72
CA ALA A 106 -0.62 -9.14 8.42
C ALA A 106 0.57 -9.89 7.80
N HIS A 107 0.66 -9.93 6.47
CA HIS A 107 1.79 -10.55 5.77
C HIS A 107 3.12 -9.86 6.09
N LEU A 108 3.17 -8.53 6.07
CA LEU A 108 4.38 -7.77 6.40
C LEU A 108 4.79 -7.96 7.86
N LEU A 109 3.83 -7.96 8.80
CA LEU A 109 4.09 -8.21 10.22
C LEU A 109 4.67 -9.61 10.45
N LYS A 110 4.09 -10.63 9.82
CA LYS A 110 4.58 -12.00 9.89
C LYS A 110 5.99 -12.13 9.30
N ALA A 111 6.24 -11.50 8.16
CA ALA A 111 7.55 -11.49 7.53
C ALA A 111 8.61 -10.75 8.37
N ALA A 112 8.20 -9.71 9.13
CA ALA A 112 9.10 -8.94 9.99
C ALA A 112 9.56 -9.72 11.23
N GLN A 113 8.74 -10.66 11.73
CA GLN A 113 9.01 -11.40 12.97
C GLN A 113 9.99 -12.56 12.82
N GLY A 114 10.29 -12.98 11.59
CA GLY A 114 11.03 -14.23 11.36
C GLY A 114 10.21 -15.46 11.75
N THR A 115 10.69 -16.67 11.41
CA THR A 115 10.02 -17.93 11.79
C THR A 115 9.73 -17.96 13.29
N PRO A 116 8.47 -18.13 13.73
CA PRO A 116 8.12 -18.05 15.14
C PRO A 116 8.60 -19.32 15.85
N ALA A 117 9.67 -19.20 16.63
CA ALA A 117 9.95 -20.08 17.76
C ALA A 117 9.54 -19.32 19.02
N GLY A 118 8.24 -19.33 19.33
CA GLY A 118 7.75 -18.71 20.56
C GLY A 118 6.27 -18.38 20.50
N ASP A 119 5.50 -19.12 21.30
CA ASP A 119 4.09 -18.91 21.59
C ASP A 119 3.83 -17.49 22.12
N GLY A 120 3.28 -16.63 21.27
CA GLY A 120 2.78 -15.32 21.62
C GLY A 120 1.87 -14.82 20.51
N HIS A 121 0.68 -14.32 20.85
CA HIS A 121 -0.22 -13.70 19.88
C HIS A 121 0.52 -12.57 19.17
N SER A 122 0.86 -12.81 17.91
CA SER A 122 1.60 -11.86 17.09
C SER A 122 0.68 -10.69 16.72
N SER A 123 1.21 -9.48 16.54
CA SER A 123 0.44 -8.39 15.92
C SER A 123 -0.14 -8.80 14.55
N ALA A 124 0.46 -9.78 13.86
CA ALA A 124 -0.10 -10.37 12.66
C ALA A 124 -1.37 -11.20 12.93
N ASP A 125 -1.41 -11.97 14.03
CA ASP A 125 -2.57 -12.76 14.45
C ASP A 125 -3.71 -11.86 14.89
N GLU A 126 -3.41 -10.76 15.59
CA GLU A 126 -4.41 -9.76 15.97
C GLU A 126 -5.08 -9.14 14.75
N ILE A 127 -4.30 -8.76 13.73
CA ILE A 127 -4.85 -8.26 12.46
C ILE A 127 -5.66 -9.36 11.75
N THR A 128 -5.13 -10.57 11.67
CA THR A 128 -5.82 -11.72 11.07
C THR A 128 -7.18 -11.97 11.72
N ALA A 129 -7.24 -11.97 13.05
CA ALA A 129 -8.47 -12.13 13.81
C ALA A 129 -9.43 -10.95 13.63
N LYS A 130 -8.92 -9.71 13.71
CA LYS A 130 -9.74 -8.48 13.60
C LYS A 130 -10.50 -8.41 12.26
N TYR A 131 -9.85 -8.77 11.17
CA TYR A 131 -10.42 -8.70 9.82
C TYR A 131 -10.88 -10.06 9.27
N LYS A 132 -10.90 -11.12 10.10
CA LYS A 132 -11.32 -12.48 9.73
C LYS A 132 -10.60 -13.00 8.47
N LEU A 133 -9.29 -12.77 8.41
CA LEU A 133 -8.45 -13.26 7.32
C LEU A 133 -8.26 -14.78 7.53
N GLY A 134 -8.74 -15.60 6.61
CA GLY A 134 -8.76 -17.07 6.72
C GLY A 134 -8.27 -17.74 5.45
#